data_AF-A0A7C1GQU8-F1
#
_entry.id   AF-A0A7C1GQU8-F1
#
_cell.length_a   1.000
_cell.length_b   1.000
_cell.length_c   1.000
_cell.angle_alpha   90.00
_cell.angle_beta   90.00
_cell.angle_gamma   90.00
#
_symmetry.space_group_name_H-M   'P 1'
#
loop_
_entity.id
_entity.type
_entity.pdbx_description
1 polymer ?
#
loop_
_entity_poly.entity_id
_entity_poly.type
_entity_poly.pdbx_seq_one_letter_code
_entity_poly.pdbx_strand_id
1 'polypeptide(L)'
;MGIKISIVTPNIASIQAPSAKFHKNPVFTATKLFRQLSKSDSKILTSAWELFKDYYINECDKDYSLICDQIKTKAGRFSKKILGKPIEYLTDEDIEAAVILFTILSVGSPEKKQLEKFLATAFNYYIEESKRTDNISSSPILSKCIGLSYVIDQLEHKALLSNMKDLCEDSNMARYFTFCTYSYFAEALKIYMNRDKSQAERELKRIENWIERYIKQRSPSVHLSALNMLAYGLIAEVAQKWREEIKIKLFEKLLTDLDASKPRFLTKSSWIIVELALYTNHLQSIHYVSGDNIIISQNQSKEILNVLSSLESFLERKYEIISSASSLAVSIIGFLMKLYETFTAPSLQNIVAVLLFFIILVLMGRLTVDLIGDRKKTKELQQQLKNLKEFFKSSEHIGSNESEDNVE
;
A
#
# COMPACT_ATOMS: atom_id res chain seq x y z
N MET A 1 -2.94 0.26 41.24
CA MET A 1 -4.07 0.78 40.46
C MET A 1 -4.20 -0.06 39.20
N GLY A 2 -5.19 -0.95 39.14
CA GLY A 2 -5.44 -1.79 37.98
C GLY A 2 -6.26 -1.04 36.94
N ILE A 3 -5.82 -1.04 35.69
CA ILE A 3 -6.59 -0.47 34.57
C ILE A 3 -7.78 -1.42 34.33
N LYS A 4 -8.98 -0.94 34.62
CA LYS A 4 -10.24 -1.61 34.34
C LYS A 4 -10.69 -1.19 32.95
N ILE A 5 -10.46 -2.05 31.95
CA ILE A 5 -10.99 -1.84 30.60
C ILE A 5 -12.42 -2.39 30.59
N SER A 6 -13.40 -1.50 30.61
CA SER A 6 -14.81 -1.85 30.38
C SER A 6 -15.09 -1.76 28.89
N ILE A 7 -15.23 -2.92 28.24
CA ILE A 7 -15.75 -2.98 26.88
C ILE A 7 -17.27 -2.84 26.98
N VAL A 8 -17.78 -1.68 26.59
CA VAL A 8 -19.22 -1.46 26.39
C VAL A 8 -19.52 -1.92 24.96
N THR A 9 -20.15 -3.07 24.81
CA THR A 9 -20.74 -3.49 23.54
C THR A 9 -22.07 -2.74 23.36
N PRO A 10 -22.26 -1.96 22.27
CA PRO A 10 -23.60 -1.57 21.88
C PRO A 10 -24.32 -2.82 21.37
N ASN A 11 -25.52 -3.06 21.90
CA ASN A 11 -26.49 -4.00 21.34
C ASN A 11 -26.84 -3.56 19.91
N ILE A 12 -26.14 -4.12 18.93
CA ILE A 12 -26.56 -4.12 17.54
C ILE A 12 -26.65 -5.59 17.15
N ALA A 13 -27.83 -5.97 16.67
CA ALA A 13 -28.18 -7.31 16.25
C ALA A 13 -27.02 -7.99 15.50
N SER A 14 -26.73 -9.21 15.92
CA SER A 14 -25.72 -10.09 15.34
C SER A 14 -25.96 -10.30 13.84
N ILE A 15 -25.31 -9.49 13.00
CA ILE A 15 -24.97 -9.90 11.65
C ILE A 15 -23.68 -10.69 11.81
N GLN A 16 -23.81 -12.01 11.94
CA GLN A 16 -22.67 -12.90 11.71
C GLN A 16 -22.21 -12.65 10.28
N ALA A 17 -21.12 -11.90 10.13
CA ALA A 17 -20.41 -11.80 8.87
C ALA A 17 -20.00 -13.24 8.48
N PRO A 18 -20.31 -13.69 7.24
CA PRO A 18 -19.86 -14.99 6.77
C PRO A 18 -18.34 -15.05 6.93
N SER A 19 -17.83 -16.21 7.35
CA SER A 19 -16.41 -16.46 7.65
C SER A 19 -15.50 -15.60 6.80
N ALA A 20 -14.88 -14.60 7.43
CA ALA A 20 -14.10 -13.59 6.73
C ALA A 20 -12.94 -14.30 6.01
N LYS A 21 -13.12 -14.58 4.72
CA LYS A 21 -11.99 -14.82 3.84
C LYS A 21 -11.16 -13.53 3.92
N PHE A 22 -9.97 -13.66 4.49
CA PHE A 22 -9.08 -12.54 4.77
C PHE A 22 -8.65 -11.90 3.45
N HIS A 23 -9.25 -10.75 3.14
CA HIS A 23 -9.12 -10.15 1.82
C HIS A 23 -7.89 -9.25 1.72
N LYS A 24 -7.24 -9.28 0.54
CA LYS A 24 -6.24 -8.32 0.02
C LYS A 24 -6.73 -6.87 0.24
N ASN A 25 -5.88 -5.85 0.01
CA ASN A 25 -6.33 -4.44 0.08
C ASN A 25 -7.72 -4.31 -0.62
N PRO A 26 -8.79 -3.96 0.11
CA PRO A 26 -10.15 -3.96 -0.41
C PRO A 26 -10.32 -2.89 -1.49
N VAL A 27 -9.55 -1.80 -1.45
CA VAL A 27 -9.47 -0.81 -2.54
C VAL A 27 -8.84 -1.44 -3.77
N PHE A 28 -7.75 -2.19 -3.63
CA PHE A 28 -7.14 -2.89 -4.77
C PHE A 28 -8.07 -3.97 -5.35
N THR A 29 -8.77 -4.71 -4.49
CA THR A 29 -9.77 -5.71 -4.86
C THR A 29 -10.97 -5.07 -5.56
N ALA A 30 -11.50 -3.98 -4.99
CA ALA A 30 -12.55 -3.17 -5.58
C ALA A 30 -12.10 -2.59 -6.92
N THR A 31 -10.86 -2.11 -7.02
CA THR A 31 -10.28 -1.62 -8.27
C THR A 31 -10.31 -2.70 -9.34
N LYS A 32 -9.88 -3.94 -9.03
CA LYS A 32 -9.96 -5.06 -9.98
C LYS A 32 -11.39 -5.35 -10.45
N LEU A 33 -12.36 -5.35 -9.54
CA LEU A 33 -13.77 -5.58 -9.83
C LEU A 33 -14.37 -4.44 -10.66
N PHE A 34 -14.21 -3.19 -10.22
CA PHE A 34 -14.77 -2.03 -10.90
C PHE A 34 -14.07 -1.72 -12.23
N ARG A 35 -12.78 -2.06 -12.37
CA ARG A 35 -12.07 -2.00 -13.66
C ARG A 35 -12.71 -2.92 -14.70
N GLN A 36 -13.22 -4.09 -14.32
CA GLN A 36 -13.96 -4.97 -15.24
C GLN A 36 -15.28 -4.34 -15.71
N LEU A 37 -15.87 -3.48 -14.88
CA LEU A 37 -17.12 -2.77 -15.16
C LEU A 37 -16.90 -1.40 -15.82
N SER A 38 -15.66 -0.91 -15.85
CA SER A 38 -15.29 0.38 -16.44
C SER A 38 -15.41 0.33 -17.96
N LYS A 39 -15.86 1.44 -18.56
CA LYS A 39 -15.84 1.60 -20.01
C LYS A 39 -14.46 2.07 -20.46
N SER A 40 -14.03 1.57 -21.61
CA SER A 40 -12.82 2.03 -22.27
C SER A 40 -13.16 3.29 -23.07
N ASP A 41 -12.85 4.46 -22.53
CA ASP A 41 -13.10 5.73 -23.22
C ASP A 41 -12.02 6.00 -24.27
N SER A 42 -10.76 5.73 -23.91
CA SER A 42 -9.59 5.94 -24.77
C SER A 42 -8.76 4.69 -24.96
N LYS A 43 -8.75 4.13 -26.17
CA LYS A 43 -7.94 2.94 -26.46
C LYS A 43 -6.44 3.23 -26.35
N ILE A 44 -5.99 4.41 -26.80
CA ILE A 44 -4.56 4.73 -26.84
C ILE A 44 -4.00 5.08 -25.46
N LEU A 45 -4.72 5.91 -24.70
CA LEU A 45 -4.32 6.28 -23.34
C LEU A 45 -4.36 5.09 -22.39
N THR A 46 -5.42 4.27 -22.48
CA THR A 46 -5.50 3.03 -21.69
C THR A 46 -4.32 2.11 -22.01
N SER A 47 -3.99 1.88 -23.29
CA SER A 47 -2.85 1.05 -23.67
C SER A 47 -1.50 1.64 -23.25
N ALA A 48 -1.34 2.97 -23.29
CA ALA A 48 -0.13 3.62 -22.80
C ALA A 48 0.06 3.41 -21.29
N TRP A 49 -0.99 3.60 -20.50
CA TRP A 49 -0.95 3.35 -19.05
C TRP A 49 -0.77 1.87 -18.70
N GLU A 50 -1.37 0.93 -19.46
CA GLU A 50 -1.13 -0.51 -19.29
C GLU A 50 0.34 -0.84 -19.55
N LEU A 51 0.92 -0.34 -20.65
CA LEU A 51 2.34 -0.54 -20.95
C LEU A 51 3.25 0.08 -19.90
N PHE A 52 2.90 1.25 -19.37
CA PHE A 52 3.67 1.88 -18.29
C PHE A 52 3.60 1.07 -17.00
N LYS A 53 2.44 0.51 -16.68
CA LYS A 53 2.29 -0.39 -15.54
C LYS A 53 3.17 -1.62 -15.69
N ASP A 54 3.13 -2.27 -16.85
CA ASP A 54 3.96 -3.43 -17.12
C ASP A 54 5.45 -3.06 -17.09
N TYR A 55 5.82 -1.90 -17.64
CA TYR A 55 7.18 -1.37 -17.61
C TYR A 55 7.70 -1.19 -16.17
N TYR A 56 6.90 -0.58 -15.30
CA TYR A 56 7.26 -0.34 -13.90
C TYR A 56 7.32 -1.63 -13.09
N ILE A 57 6.30 -2.50 -13.17
CA ILE A 57 6.24 -3.76 -12.40
C ILE A 57 7.39 -4.70 -12.77
N ASN A 58 7.79 -4.73 -14.03
CA ASN A 58 8.90 -5.56 -14.50
C ASN A 58 10.27 -4.85 -14.38
N GLU A 59 10.32 -3.69 -13.71
CA GLU A 59 11.56 -2.93 -13.47
C GLU A 59 12.38 -2.69 -14.75
N CYS A 60 11.71 -2.41 -15.87
CA CYS A 60 12.33 -2.34 -17.20
C CYS A 60 13.27 -1.15 -17.42
N ASP A 61 13.36 -0.26 -16.43
CA ASP A 61 14.38 0.78 -16.33
C ASP A 61 15.69 0.29 -15.70
N LYS A 62 15.66 -0.81 -14.95
CA LYS A 62 16.81 -1.44 -14.29
C LYS A 62 17.33 -2.68 -15.01
N ASP A 63 16.47 -3.39 -15.74
CA ASP A 63 16.81 -4.68 -16.36
C ASP A 63 16.56 -4.71 -17.89
N TYR A 64 17.42 -5.46 -18.59
CA TYR A 64 17.30 -5.79 -20.00
C TYR A 64 16.82 -7.23 -20.15
N SER A 65 15.50 -7.40 -20.06
CA SER A 65 14.83 -8.69 -20.29
C SER A 65 14.07 -8.70 -21.62
N LEU A 66 13.83 -9.91 -22.17
CA LEU A 66 13.00 -10.10 -23.36
C LEU A 66 11.61 -9.47 -23.19
N ILE A 67 11.05 -9.54 -21.98
CA ILE A 67 9.76 -8.94 -21.62
C ILE A 67 9.85 -7.41 -21.79
N CYS A 68 10.91 -6.79 -21.27
CA CYS A 68 11.13 -5.35 -21.39
C CYS A 68 11.33 -4.90 -22.84
N ASP A 69 12.02 -5.68 -23.67
CA ASP A 69 12.15 -5.41 -25.10
C ASP A 69 10.81 -5.48 -25.83
N GLN A 70 9.94 -6.42 -25.48
CA GLN A 70 8.58 -6.50 -26.02
C GLN A 70 7.74 -5.28 -25.61
N ILE A 71 7.84 -4.84 -24.34
CA ILE A 71 7.14 -3.64 -23.84
C ILE A 71 7.62 -2.40 -24.61
N LYS A 72 8.94 -2.19 -24.72
CA LYS A 72 9.55 -1.07 -25.47
C LYS A 72 9.16 -1.11 -26.95
N THR A 73 9.13 -2.28 -27.58
CA THR A 73 8.71 -2.46 -28.97
C THR A 73 7.23 -2.12 -29.17
N LYS A 74 6.35 -2.57 -28.26
CA LYS A 74 4.93 -2.20 -28.28
C LYS A 74 4.76 -0.70 -28.12
N ALA A 75 5.50 -0.07 -27.20
CA ALA A 75 5.48 1.38 -27.02
C ALA A 75 5.88 2.13 -28.30
N GLY A 76 6.91 1.66 -29.01
CA GLY A 76 7.34 2.22 -30.31
C GLY A 76 6.30 2.07 -31.43
N ARG A 77 5.47 1.01 -31.39
CA ARG A 77 4.34 0.87 -32.34
C ARG A 77 3.19 1.82 -32.01
N PHE A 78 2.89 2.02 -30.71
CA PHE A 78 1.85 2.96 -30.30
C PHE A 78 2.25 4.41 -30.55
N SER A 79 3.53 4.79 -30.34
CA SER A 79 3.99 6.16 -30.60
C SER A 79 3.80 6.56 -32.07
N LYS A 80 4.05 5.64 -33.02
CA LYS A 80 3.82 5.87 -34.45
C LYS A 80 2.37 6.22 -34.80
N LYS A 81 1.38 5.72 -34.02
CA LYS A 81 -0.03 6.09 -34.22
C LYS A 81 -0.33 7.53 -33.84
N ILE A 82 0.40 8.08 -32.87
CA ILE A 82 0.25 9.47 -32.42
C ILE A 82 1.02 10.39 -33.37
N LEU A 83 2.25 10.02 -33.73
CA LEU A 83 3.08 10.78 -34.67
C LEU A 83 2.43 10.98 -36.04
N GLY A 84 1.55 10.06 -36.46
CA GLY A 84 0.82 10.16 -37.72
C GLY A 84 -0.39 11.11 -37.69
N LYS A 85 -0.75 11.69 -36.53
CA LYS A 85 -1.86 12.63 -36.40
C LYS A 85 -1.38 14.08 -36.55
N PRO A 86 -2.11 14.95 -37.26
CA PRO A 86 -1.81 16.38 -37.26
C PRO A 86 -2.01 16.97 -35.85
N ILE A 87 -1.17 17.94 -35.48
CA ILE A 87 -1.11 18.51 -34.12
C ILE A 87 -2.43 19.16 -33.73
N GLU A 88 -3.13 19.78 -34.68
CA GLU A 88 -4.40 20.48 -34.43
C GLU A 88 -5.54 19.54 -34.02
N TYR A 89 -5.41 18.24 -34.29
CA TYR A 89 -6.44 17.22 -34.01
C TYR A 89 -6.08 16.27 -32.87
N LEU A 90 -4.96 16.48 -32.17
CA LEU A 90 -4.61 15.66 -31.01
C LEU A 90 -5.54 15.98 -29.85
N THR A 91 -6.05 14.94 -29.20
CA THR A 91 -6.80 15.08 -27.95
C THR A 91 -5.86 15.16 -26.75
N ASP A 92 -6.36 15.63 -25.60
CA ASP A 92 -5.63 15.57 -24.31
C ASP A 92 -5.07 14.17 -24.03
N GLU A 93 -5.86 13.15 -24.36
CA GLU A 93 -5.52 11.76 -24.15
C GLU A 93 -4.39 11.29 -25.07
N ASP A 94 -4.35 11.79 -26.32
CA ASP A 94 -3.25 11.53 -27.23
C ASP A 94 -1.95 12.13 -26.70
N ILE A 95 -1.99 13.35 -26.15
CA ILE A 95 -0.79 13.99 -25.60
C ILE A 95 -0.32 13.27 -24.33
N GLU A 96 -1.25 12.98 -23.41
CA GLU A 96 -0.91 12.23 -22.18
C GLU A 96 -0.32 10.86 -22.53
N ALA A 97 -0.94 10.14 -23.47
CA ALA A 97 -0.43 8.86 -23.97
C ALA A 97 0.97 8.99 -24.58
N ALA A 98 1.21 10.02 -25.39
CA ALA A 98 2.51 10.26 -26.02
C ALA A 98 3.62 10.46 -24.99
N VAL A 99 3.37 11.23 -23.91
CA VAL A 99 4.39 11.43 -22.88
C VAL A 99 4.66 10.15 -22.08
N ILE A 100 3.63 9.37 -21.78
CA ILE A 100 3.79 8.06 -21.13
C ILE A 100 4.65 7.14 -22.01
N LEU A 101 4.35 7.07 -23.31
CA LEU A 101 5.12 6.28 -24.27
C LEU A 101 6.56 6.79 -24.41
N PHE A 102 6.78 8.11 -24.39
CA PHE A 102 8.11 8.71 -24.39
C PHE A 102 8.97 8.23 -23.21
N THR A 103 8.34 8.06 -22.05
CA THR A 103 9.00 7.57 -20.83
C THR A 103 9.45 6.11 -20.96
N ILE A 104 8.61 5.26 -21.55
CA ILE A 104 8.90 3.82 -21.76
C ILE A 104 10.02 3.60 -22.80
N LEU A 105 10.07 4.45 -23.83
CA LEU A 105 11.01 4.29 -24.92
C LEU A 105 12.47 4.46 -24.46
N SER A 106 13.34 3.56 -24.94
CA SER A 106 14.77 3.57 -24.66
C SER A 106 15.43 4.89 -25.03
N VAL A 107 16.35 5.34 -24.18
CA VAL A 107 17.24 6.48 -24.48
C VAL A 107 17.96 6.21 -25.81
N GLY A 108 17.89 7.17 -26.73
CA GLY A 108 18.55 7.09 -28.03
C GLY A 108 17.76 6.42 -29.16
N SER A 109 16.60 5.81 -28.89
CA SER A 109 15.79 5.20 -29.96
C SER A 109 15.26 6.25 -30.96
N PRO A 110 15.14 5.91 -32.26
CA PRO A 110 14.59 6.82 -33.27
C PRO A 110 13.17 7.28 -32.92
N GLU A 111 12.33 6.37 -32.43
CA GLU A 111 10.96 6.66 -32.00
C GLU A 111 10.93 7.68 -30.86
N LYS A 112 11.83 7.58 -29.88
CA LYS A 112 11.89 8.53 -28.76
C LYS A 112 12.23 9.93 -29.25
N LYS A 113 13.25 10.06 -30.12
CA LYS A 113 13.67 11.35 -30.70
C LYS A 113 12.58 11.98 -31.55
N GLN A 114 11.84 11.19 -32.32
CA GLN A 114 10.71 11.68 -33.11
C GLN A 114 9.59 12.18 -32.21
N LEU A 115 9.26 11.42 -31.17
CA LEU A 115 8.23 11.78 -30.20
C LEU A 115 8.61 13.03 -29.39
N GLU A 116 9.89 13.17 -29.01
CA GLU A 116 10.42 14.37 -28.35
C GLU A 116 10.17 15.62 -29.20
N LYS A 117 10.58 15.60 -30.47
CA LYS A 117 10.40 16.72 -31.41
C LYS A 117 8.93 17.02 -31.65
N PHE A 118 8.11 15.98 -31.83
CA PHE A 118 6.69 16.11 -32.05
C PHE A 118 5.99 16.76 -30.86
N LEU A 119 6.29 16.30 -29.64
CA LEU A 119 5.70 16.85 -28.42
C LEU A 119 6.17 18.27 -28.14
N ALA A 120 7.43 18.60 -28.41
CA ALA A 120 7.92 19.97 -28.35
C ALA A 120 7.18 20.90 -29.34
N THR A 121 6.94 20.42 -30.57
CA THR A 121 6.20 21.17 -31.58
C THR A 121 4.74 21.36 -31.16
N ALA A 122 4.08 20.29 -30.68
CA ALA A 122 2.70 20.34 -30.20
C ALA A 122 2.57 21.29 -29.00
N PHE A 123 3.53 21.26 -28.08
CA PHE A 123 3.60 22.17 -26.96
C PHE A 123 3.66 23.64 -27.41
N ASN A 124 4.57 23.98 -28.32
CA ASN A 124 4.69 25.35 -28.83
C ASN A 124 3.40 25.80 -29.53
N TYR A 125 2.79 24.92 -30.33
CA TYR A 125 1.50 25.17 -30.96
C TYR A 125 0.40 25.51 -29.94
N TYR A 126 0.26 24.69 -28.88
CA TYR A 126 -0.76 24.95 -27.84
C TYR A 126 -0.47 26.20 -27.01
N ILE A 127 0.79 26.55 -26.80
CA ILE A 127 1.16 27.82 -26.17
C ILE A 127 0.68 28.99 -27.04
N GLU A 128 0.96 28.99 -28.33
CA GLU A 128 0.52 30.06 -29.23
C GLU A 128 -1.01 30.15 -29.34
N GLU A 129 -1.70 29.02 -29.46
CA GLU A 129 -3.17 29.00 -29.44
C GLU A 129 -3.73 29.50 -28.10
N SER A 130 -3.09 29.16 -26.97
CA SER A 130 -3.54 29.61 -25.65
C SER A 130 -3.37 31.10 -25.41
N LYS A 131 -2.47 31.81 -26.13
CA LYS A 131 -2.42 33.29 -26.08
C LYS A 131 -3.70 33.94 -26.60
N ARG A 132 -4.53 33.21 -27.34
CA ARG A 132 -5.87 33.66 -27.78
C ARG A 132 -6.94 33.44 -26.70
N THR A 133 -6.58 32.83 -25.57
CA THR A 133 -7.45 32.61 -24.41
C THR A 133 -6.94 33.45 -23.24
N ASP A 134 -7.85 33.92 -22.39
CA ASP A 134 -7.52 34.87 -21.31
C ASP A 134 -6.52 34.32 -20.28
N ASN A 135 -6.32 33.00 -20.21
CA ASN A 135 -5.36 32.40 -19.28
C ASN A 135 -4.84 31.02 -19.71
N ILE A 136 -3.57 30.99 -20.17
CA ILE A 136 -2.77 29.81 -20.51
C ILE A 136 -2.80 28.74 -19.40
N SER A 137 -2.72 29.17 -18.14
CA SER A 137 -2.69 28.27 -16.97
C SER A 137 -4.05 27.63 -16.62
N SER A 138 -5.12 28.00 -17.32
CA SER A 138 -6.46 27.41 -17.17
C SER A 138 -6.80 26.39 -18.25
N SER A 139 -6.00 26.28 -19.31
CA SER A 139 -6.20 25.30 -20.37
C SER A 139 -5.91 23.90 -19.83
N PRO A 140 -6.92 23.00 -19.73
CA PRO A 140 -6.72 21.66 -19.17
C PRO A 140 -5.76 20.83 -20.02
N ILE A 141 -5.82 21.00 -21.34
CA ILE A 141 -4.94 20.37 -22.33
C ILE A 141 -3.50 20.77 -22.02
N LEU A 142 -3.25 22.08 -22.02
CA LEU A 142 -1.92 22.64 -21.86
C LEU A 142 -1.38 22.38 -20.46
N SER A 143 -2.22 22.34 -19.42
CA SER A 143 -1.79 22.02 -18.05
C SER A 143 -1.23 20.60 -17.94
N LYS A 144 -1.87 19.63 -18.59
CA LYS A 144 -1.39 18.24 -18.65
C LYS A 144 -0.11 18.14 -19.48
N CYS A 145 -0.10 18.77 -20.66
CA CYS A 145 1.06 18.81 -21.55
C CYS A 145 2.26 19.45 -20.86
N ILE A 146 2.10 20.64 -20.28
CA ILE A 146 3.16 21.35 -19.55
C ILE A 146 3.66 20.51 -18.40
N GLY A 147 2.75 20.03 -17.54
CA GLY A 147 3.12 19.25 -16.38
C GLY A 147 3.99 18.08 -16.79
N LEU A 148 3.57 17.31 -17.79
CA LEU A 148 4.29 16.15 -18.34
C LEU A 148 5.49 16.49 -19.24
N SER A 149 5.58 17.71 -19.76
CA SER A 149 6.69 18.13 -20.63
C SER A 149 8.00 18.34 -19.89
N TYR A 150 8.03 18.29 -18.55
CA TYR A 150 9.28 18.35 -17.77
C TYR A 150 10.27 17.21 -18.11
N VAL A 151 9.78 16.14 -18.72
CA VAL A 151 10.61 15.03 -19.25
C VAL A 151 11.18 15.34 -20.66
N ILE A 152 10.70 16.40 -21.33
CA ILE A 152 11.13 16.84 -22.67
C ILE A 152 12.11 18.01 -22.51
N ASP A 153 13.38 17.76 -22.80
CA ASP A 153 14.43 18.77 -22.58
C ASP A 153 14.50 19.85 -23.70
N GLN A 154 13.79 19.66 -24.82
CA GLN A 154 13.83 20.54 -26.00
C GLN A 154 12.59 21.44 -26.12
N LEU A 155 12.33 22.29 -25.12
CA LEU A 155 11.22 23.24 -25.16
C LEU A 155 11.72 24.68 -25.37
N GLU A 156 11.06 25.44 -26.24
CA GLU A 156 11.39 26.85 -26.50
C GLU A 156 11.01 27.76 -25.32
N HIS A 157 9.93 27.42 -24.61
CA HIS A 157 9.39 28.25 -23.52
C HIS A 157 9.81 27.79 -22.10
N LYS A 158 11.05 27.31 -21.90
CA LYS A 158 11.54 26.83 -20.58
C LYS A 158 11.36 27.86 -19.45
N ALA A 159 11.56 29.15 -19.73
CA ALA A 159 11.39 30.21 -18.74
C ALA A 159 9.93 30.33 -18.26
N LEU A 160 8.96 30.18 -19.18
CA LEU A 160 7.54 30.17 -18.83
C LEU A 160 7.20 29.00 -17.91
N LEU A 161 7.75 27.82 -18.19
CA LEU A 161 7.57 26.63 -17.35
C LEU A 161 8.10 26.83 -15.94
N SER A 162 9.31 27.38 -15.83
CA SER A 162 9.91 27.71 -14.53
C SER A 162 9.00 28.65 -13.73
N ASN A 163 8.52 29.73 -14.35
CA ASN A 163 7.63 30.69 -13.71
C ASN A 163 6.30 30.05 -13.25
N MET A 164 5.76 29.09 -14.02
CA MET A 164 4.54 28.38 -13.62
C MET A 164 4.79 27.37 -12.48
N LYS A 165 6.00 26.83 -12.33
CA LYS A 165 6.35 25.98 -11.16
C LYS A 165 6.36 26.79 -9.87
N ASP A 166 6.75 28.06 -9.93
CA ASP A 166 6.67 28.98 -8.79
C ASP A 166 5.20 29.23 -8.41
N LEU A 167 4.29 29.21 -9.39
CA LEU A 167 2.84 29.10 -9.22
C LEU A 167 2.37 27.71 -8.77
N CYS A 168 3.21 26.86 -8.19
CA CYS A 168 2.78 25.75 -7.34
C CYS A 168 3.16 25.95 -5.87
N GLU A 169 3.91 27.02 -5.56
CA GLU A 169 4.40 27.32 -4.23
C GLU A 169 3.57 28.37 -3.49
N ASP A 170 2.83 29.22 -4.19
CA ASP A 170 1.89 30.19 -3.59
C ASP A 170 0.67 29.50 -2.91
N SER A 171 0.05 30.21 -1.97
CA SER A 171 -1.00 29.72 -1.07
C SER A 171 -2.42 29.84 -1.64
N ASN A 172 -2.64 30.63 -2.70
CA ASN A 172 -3.98 31.03 -3.15
C ASN A 172 -4.51 30.26 -4.40
N MET A 173 -4.05 29.03 -4.62
CA MET A 173 -3.95 28.45 -5.97
C MET A 173 -4.95 27.36 -6.32
N ALA A 174 -6.20 27.54 -5.91
CA ALA A 174 -7.26 26.60 -6.24
C ALA A 174 -7.43 26.34 -7.76
N ARG A 175 -7.04 27.32 -8.59
CA ARG A 175 -7.15 27.28 -10.04
C ARG A 175 -6.07 26.43 -10.73
N TYR A 176 -5.02 26.02 -10.03
CA TYR A 176 -3.83 25.39 -10.62
C TYR A 176 -3.58 23.95 -10.17
N PHE A 177 -4.54 23.31 -9.49
CA PHE A 177 -4.38 21.93 -9.00
C PHE A 177 -3.99 20.93 -10.09
N THR A 178 -4.68 20.98 -11.23
CA THR A 178 -4.38 20.10 -12.36
C THR A 178 -2.94 20.30 -12.83
N PHE A 179 -2.56 21.55 -13.13
CA PHE A 179 -1.20 21.88 -13.54
C PHE A 179 -0.15 21.37 -12.55
N CYS A 180 -0.28 21.70 -11.27
CA CYS A 180 0.70 21.35 -10.26
C CYS A 180 0.79 19.84 -10.04
N THR A 181 -0.34 19.12 -10.00
CA THR A 181 -0.32 17.65 -9.90
C THR A 181 0.40 17.02 -11.07
N TYR A 182 0.14 17.45 -12.30
CA TYR A 182 0.84 16.92 -13.47
C TYR A 182 2.32 17.33 -13.51
N SER A 183 2.68 18.54 -13.07
CA SER A 183 4.07 19.00 -12.99
C SER A 183 4.88 18.20 -11.97
N TYR A 184 4.35 18.00 -10.75
CA TYR A 184 5.01 17.17 -9.74
C TYR A 184 5.11 15.71 -10.15
N PHE A 185 4.07 15.17 -10.82
CA PHE A 185 4.13 13.82 -11.35
C PHE A 185 5.23 13.66 -12.40
N ALA A 186 5.38 14.61 -13.33
CA ALA A 186 6.41 14.53 -14.35
C ALA A 186 7.82 14.72 -13.81
N GLU A 187 8.01 15.61 -12.84
CA GLU A 187 9.28 15.77 -12.14
C GLU A 187 9.66 14.46 -11.44
N ALA A 188 8.71 13.84 -10.71
CA ALA A 188 8.91 12.54 -10.09
C ALA A 188 9.25 11.46 -11.13
N LEU A 189 8.59 11.46 -12.28
CA LEU A 189 8.86 10.55 -13.39
C LEU A 189 10.27 10.75 -13.96
N LYS A 190 10.69 11.98 -14.21
CA LYS A 190 12.04 12.32 -14.69
C LYS A 190 13.11 11.85 -13.70
N ILE A 191 12.92 12.15 -12.42
CA ILE A 191 13.84 11.74 -11.35
C ILE A 191 13.89 10.22 -11.25
N TYR A 192 12.74 9.54 -11.34
CA TYR A 192 12.67 8.09 -11.36
C TYR A 192 13.50 7.50 -12.51
N MET A 193 13.33 8.03 -13.73
CA MET A 193 14.05 7.56 -14.91
C MET A 193 15.57 7.82 -14.83
N ASN A 194 15.97 8.96 -14.24
CA ASN A 194 17.38 9.34 -14.12
C ASN A 194 18.07 8.73 -12.88
N ARG A 195 17.30 8.17 -11.94
CA ARG A 195 17.76 7.64 -10.66
C ARG A 195 18.62 8.64 -9.85
N ASP A 196 18.37 9.94 -9.99
CA ASP A 196 19.09 10.97 -9.24
C ASP A 196 18.55 11.09 -7.80
N LYS A 197 19.20 10.39 -6.87
CA LYS A 197 18.86 10.40 -5.45
C LYS A 197 18.93 11.80 -4.83
N SER A 198 19.91 12.62 -5.22
CA SER A 198 20.12 13.95 -4.66
C SER A 198 19.02 14.94 -5.08
N GLN A 199 18.56 14.82 -6.33
CA GLN A 199 17.40 15.55 -6.83
C GLN A 199 16.11 15.01 -6.19
N ALA A 200 15.98 13.69 -6.04
CA ALA A 200 14.83 13.05 -5.38
C ALA A 200 14.63 13.56 -3.95
N GLU A 201 15.67 13.61 -3.13
CA GLU A 201 15.58 14.09 -1.74
C GLU A 201 15.14 15.56 -1.65
N ARG A 202 15.61 16.41 -2.56
CA ARG A 202 15.22 17.83 -2.62
C ARG A 202 13.77 18.01 -3.06
N GLU A 203 13.37 17.35 -4.14
CA GLU A 203 12.03 17.50 -4.69
C GLU A 203 10.97 16.74 -3.87
N LEU A 204 11.34 15.68 -3.13
CA LEU A 204 10.44 14.99 -2.20
C LEU A 204 9.82 15.96 -1.19
N LYS A 205 10.63 16.86 -0.61
CA LYS A 205 10.12 17.87 0.34
C LYS A 205 9.12 18.83 -0.31
N ARG A 206 9.36 19.24 -1.57
CA ARG A 206 8.44 20.12 -2.32
C ARG A 206 7.12 19.39 -2.63
N ILE A 207 7.21 18.13 -3.06
CA ILE A 207 6.05 17.27 -3.32
C ILE A 207 5.23 17.03 -2.04
N GLU A 208 5.88 16.75 -0.91
CA GLU A 208 5.19 16.60 0.38
C GLU A 208 4.44 17.87 0.79
N ASN A 209 5.08 19.04 0.69
CA ASN A 209 4.43 20.33 0.98
C ASN A 209 3.24 20.60 0.04
N TRP A 210 3.35 20.21 -1.23
CA TRP A 210 2.23 20.28 -2.17
C TRP A 210 1.09 19.35 -1.76
N ILE A 211 1.39 18.10 -1.43
CA ILE A 211 0.42 17.09 -1.03
C ILE A 211 -0.34 17.53 0.22
N GLU A 212 0.35 18.06 1.24
CA GLU A 212 -0.30 18.57 2.45
C GLU A 212 -1.31 19.70 2.17
N ARG A 213 -1.07 20.50 1.12
CA ARG A 213 -2.01 21.53 0.65
C ARG A 213 -3.14 20.93 -0.16
N TYR A 214 -2.84 20.01 -1.08
CA TYR A 214 -3.81 19.31 -1.91
C TYR A 214 -4.86 18.55 -1.07
N ILE A 215 -4.42 17.84 -0.02
CA ILE A 215 -5.31 17.02 0.83
C ILE A 215 -6.36 17.87 1.55
N LYS A 216 -6.04 19.12 1.89
CA LYS A 216 -6.99 20.05 2.53
C LYS A 216 -8.09 20.55 1.60
N GLN A 217 -8.00 20.26 0.30
CA GLN A 217 -8.91 20.77 -0.70
C GLN A 217 -10.14 19.88 -0.87
N ARG A 218 -11.29 20.55 -1.03
CA ARG A 218 -12.59 19.88 -1.16
C ARG A 218 -12.90 19.39 -2.58
N SER A 219 -12.06 19.68 -3.58
CA SER A 219 -12.31 19.23 -4.94
C SER A 219 -12.08 17.72 -5.05
N PRO A 220 -13.11 16.91 -5.40
CA PRO A 220 -12.92 15.48 -5.58
C PRO A 220 -12.37 15.20 -6.98
N SER A 221 -11.24 14.51 -7.07
CA SER A 221 -10.74 13.97 -8.34
C SER A 221 -9.88 12.75 -8.10
N VAL A 222 -10.45 11.57 -8.36
CA VAL A 222 -9.75 10.27 -8.23
C VAL A 222 -8.47 10.26 -9.06
N HIS A 223 -8.52 10.79 -10.28
CA HIS A 223 -7.37 10.85 -11.18
C HIS A 223 -6.22 11.69 -10.59
N LEU A 224 -6.52 12.90 -10.09
CA LEU A 224 -5.50 13.75 -9.49
C LEU A 224 -4.97 13.20 -8.17
N SER A 225 -5.84 12.61 -7.34
CA SER A 225 -5.44 11.96 -6.10
C SER A 225 -4.53 10.76 -6.36
N ALA A 226 -4.86 9.93 -7.36
CA ALA A 226 -4.02 8.82 -7.77
C ALA A 226 -2.68 9.29 -8.36
N LEU A 227 -2.66 10.35 -9.18
CA LEU A 227 -1.42 10.93 -9.71
C LEU A 227 -0.51 11.53 -8.63
N ASN A 228 -1.06 12.29 -7.67
CA ASN A 228 -0.27 12.81 -6.55
C ASN A 228 0.33 11.67 -5.71
N MET A 229 -0.44 10.61 -5.50
CA MET A 229 0.01 9.42 -4.77
C MET A 229 1.08 8.65 -5.55
N LEU A 230 0.92 8.49 -6.86
CA LEU A 230 1.93 7.89 -7.73
C LEU A 230 3.22 8.72 -7.75
N ALA A 231 3.13 10.05 -7.88
CA ALA A 231 4.26 10.97 -7.86
C ALA A 231 5.07 10.83 -6.55
N TYR A 232 4.37 10.81 -5.41
CA TYR A 232 4.99 10.57 -4.12
C TYR A 232 5.67 9.19 -4.03
N GLY A 233 4.98 8.14 -4.48
CA GLY A 233 5.54 6.78 -4.48
C GLY A 233 6.84 6.68 -5.28
N LEU A 234 6.84 7.19 -6.52
CA LEU A 234 8.00 7.18 -7.40
C LEU A 234 9.20 7.94 -6.80
N ILE A 235 8.97 9.14 -6.26
CA ILE A 235 10.08 9.95 -5.73
C ILE A 235 10.58 9.45 -4.37
N ALA A 236 9.69 8.97 -3.51
CA ALA A 236 10.04 8.37 -2.21
C ALA A 236 10.84 7.07 -2.39
N GLU A 237 10.54 6.27 -3.42
CA GLU A 237 11.33 5.09 -3.80
C GLU A 237 12.77 5.49 -4.15
N VAL A 238 12.96 6.46 -5.04
CA VAL A 238 14.31 6.90 -5.47
C VAL A 238 15.07 7.56 -4.31
N ALA A 239 14.40 8.38 -3.50
CA ALA A 239 14.99 8.98 -2.31
C ALA A 239 15.24 7.96 -1.18
N GLN A 240 14.63 6.77 -1.25
CA GLN A 240 14.61 5.76 -0.18
C GLN A 240 14.09 6.32 1.15
N LYS A 241 13.11 7.24 1.08
CA LYS A 241 12.59 7.95 2.25
C LYS A 241 11.07 8.01 2.19
N TRP A 242 10.44 7.36 3.15
CA TRP A 242 8.99 7.24 3.25
C TRP A 242 8.47 7.95 4.51
N ARG A 243 7.49 8.83 4.36
CA ARG A 243 6.63 9.33 5.44
C ARG A 243 5.29 8.60 5.40
N GLU A 244 5.07 7.74 6.39
CA GLU A 244 3.81 6.98 6.54
C GLU A 244 2.59 7.91 6.67
N GLU A 245 2.72 9.01 7.40
CA GLU A 245 1.64 10.00 7.57
C GLU A 245 1.13 10.56 6.24
N ILE A 246 2.04 10.94 5.33
CA ILE A 246 1.68 11.48 4.00
C ILE A 246 1.00 10.41 3.17
N LYS A 247 1.53 9.19 3.18
CA LYS A 247 0.97 8.05 2.46
C LYS A 247 -0.46 7.73 2.91
N ILE A 248 -0.70 7.70 4.23
CA ILE A 248 -2.03 7.44 4.79
C ILE A 248 -3.00 8.56 4.41
N LYS A 249 -2.63 9.83 4.60
CA LYS A 249 -3.51 10.95 4.25
C LYS A 249 -3.85 11.00 2.74
N LEU A 250 -2.89 10.65 1.87
CA LEU A 250 -3.15 10.50 0.42
C LEU A 250 -4.12 9.36 0.14
N PHE A 251 -3.97 8.22 0.83
CA PHE A 251 -4.87 7.09 0.69
C PHE A 251 -6.29 7.42 1.18
N GLU A 252 -6.43 8.10 2.32
CA GLU A 252 -7.72 8.61 2.82
C GLU A 252 -8.38 9.60 1.85
N LYS A 253 -7.58 10.50 1.26
CA LYS A 253 -8.04 11.42 0.22
C LYS A 253 -8.52 10.67 -1.03
N LEU A 254 -7.78 9.65 -1.46
CA LEU A 254 -8.19 8.79 -2.58
C LEU A 254 -9.50 8.05 -2.29
N LEU A 255 -9.68 7.50 -1.09
CA LEU A 255 -10.92 6.86 -0.65
C LEU A 255 -12.10 7.84 -0.69
N THR A 256 -11.91 9.03 -0.13
CA THR A 256 -12.93 10.09 -0.12
C THR A 256 -13.34 10.48 -1.53
N ASP A 257 -12.39 10.63 -2.44
CA ASP A 257 -12.65 10.99 -3.83
C ASP A 257 -13.30 9.84 -4.61
N LEU A 258 -12.97 8.58 -4.31
CA LEU A 258 -13.62 7.39 -4.89
C LEU A 258 -15.10 7.31 -4.47
N ASP A 259 -15.39 7.53 -3.19
CA ASP A 259 -16.76 7.54 -2.66
C ASP A 259 -17.60 8.65 -3.31
N ALA A 260 -17.00 9.82 -3.53
CA ALA A 260 -17.65 10.94 -4.21
C ALA A 260 -17.88 10.69 -5.71
N SER A 261 -16.98 9.96 -6.39
CA SER A 261 -16.94 9.90 -7.87
C SER A 261 -17.84 8.85 -8.50
N LYS A 262 -18.63 8.09 -7.72
CA LYS A 262 -19.48 6.97 -8.19
C LYS A 262 -18.68 6.01 -9.11
N PRO A 263 -18.05 4.95 -8.55
CA PRO A 263 -17.04 4.11 -9.22
C PRO A 263 -17.33 3.64 -10.66
N ARG A 264 -18.61 3.42 -11.01
CA ARG A 264 -19.05 3.02 -12.36
C ARG A 264 -18.80 4.06 -13.48
N PHE A 265 -18.48 5.30 -13.13
CA PHE A 265 -18.22 6.38 -14.09
C PHE A 265 -16.73 6.70 -14.26
N LEU A 266 -15.85 5.96 -13.57
CA LEU A 266 -14.41 6.10 -13.73
C LEU A 266 -13.95 5.34 -14.98
N THR A 267 -13.06 5.99 -15.73
CA THR A 267 -12.46 5.44 -16.94
C THR A 267 -11.53 4.28 -16.60
N LYS A 268 -11.29 3.38 -17.57
CA LYS A 268 -10.33 2.29 -17.38
C LYS A 268 -8.91 2.80 -17.07
N SER A 269 -8.48 3.90 -17.69
CA SER A 269 -7.16 4.51 -17.42
C SER A 269 -7.05 5.02 -15.99
N SER A 270 -8.08 5.68 -15.45
CA SER A 270 -8.08 6.13 -14.05
C SER A 270 -7.90 4.96 -13.08
N TRP A 271 -8.53 3.81 -13.32
CA TRP A 271 -8.32 2.62 -12.51
C TRP A 271 -6.91 2.05 -12.60
N ILE A 272 -6.28 2.08 -13.78
CA ILE A 272 -4.88 1.65 -13.94
C ILE A 272 -3.94 2.54 -13.11
N ILE A 273 -4.18 3.86 -13.09
CA ILE A 273 -3.39 4.81 -12.29
C ILE A 273 -3.61 4.54 -10.79
N VAL A 274 -4.83 4.25 -10.34
CA VAL A 274 -5.12 3.84 -8.96
C VAL A 274 -4.35 2.58 -8.59
N GLU A 275 -4.34 1.54 -9.43
CA GLU A 275 -3.55 0.32 -9.18
C GLU A 275 -2.06 0.64 -9.02
N LEU A 276 -1.51 1.45 -9.92
CA LEU A 276 -0.11 1.88 -9.88
C LEU A 276 0.20 2.70 -8.62
N ALA A 277 -0.65 3.63 -8.24
CA ALA A 277 -0.49 4.43 -7.03
C ALA A 277 -0.47 3.55 -5.78
N LEU A 278 -1.38 2.57 -5.68
CA LEU A 278 -1.38 1.61 -4.56
C LEU A 278 -0.13 0.72 -4.57
N TYR A 279 0.30 0.28 -5.76
CA TYR A 279 1.48 -0.57 -5.93
C TYR A 279 2.76 0.16 -5.50
N THR A 280 3.01 1.34 -6.07
CA THR A 280 4.20 2.17 -5.83
C THR A 280 4.34 2.61 -4.38
N ASN A 281 3.24 2.69 -3.63
CA ASN A 281 3.25 3.06 -2.21
C ASN A 281 3.23 1.87 -1.25
N HIS A 282 3.44 0.64 -1.73
CA HIS A 282 3.39 -0.58 -0.93
C HIS A 282 2.06 -0.76 -0.15
N LEU A 283 0.96 -0.33 -0.75
CA LEU A 283 -0.38 -0.48 -0.18
C LEU A 283 -1.09 -1.73 -0.71
N GLN A 284 -0.37 -2.73 -1.19
CA GLN A 284 -0.98 -3.95 -1.75
C GLN A 284 -1.66 -4.84 -0.68
N SER A 285 -1.18 -4.75 0.57
CA SER A 285 -1.65 -5.51 1.74
C SER A 285 -2.02 -4.57 2.89
N ILE A 286 -3.14 -3.86 2.75
CA ILE A 286 -3.76 -3.14 3.86
C ILE A 286 -4.78 -4.06 4.52
N HIS A 287 -4.59 -4.33 5.81
CA HIS A 287 -5.49 -5.14 6.62
C HIS A 287 -6.48 -4.24 7.37
N TYR A 288 -7.75 -4.63 7.41
CA TYR A 288 -8.81 -3.91 8.12
C TYR A 288 -9.20 -4.74 9.35
N VAL A 289 -9.18 -4.11 10.52
CA VAL A 289 -9.52 -4.77 11.79
C VAL A 289 -10.79 -4.14 12.36
N SER A 290 -11.85 -4.95 12.46
CA SER A 290 -13.02 -4.69 13.30
C SER A 290 -13.85 -3.43 12.98
N GLY A 291 -14.04 -3.08 11.71
CA GLY A 291 -14.96 -2.00 11.30
C GLY A 291 -14.47 -0.57 11.57
N ASP A 292 -13.35 -0.41 12.26
CA ASP A 292 -12.60 0.83 12.39
C ASP A 292 -11.38 0.81 11.43
N ASN A 293 -11.11 1.93 10.77
CA ASN A 293 -10.05 2.05 9.76
C ASN A 293 -8.65 2.10 10.41
N ILE A 294 -8.12 0.97 10.85
CA ILE A 294 -6.72 0.85 11.27
C ILE A 294 -5.90 0.31 10.09
N ILE A 295 -5.15 1.19 9.44
CA ILE A 295 -4.24 0.85 8.33
C ILE A 295 -2.93 0.36 8.93
N ILE A 296 -2.59 -0.91 8.72
CA ILE A 296 -1.29 -1.48 9.08
C ILE A 296 -0.47 -1.63 7.79
N SER A 297 0.65 -0.93 7.68
CA SER A 297 1.55 -1.03 6.51
C SER A 297 2.35 -2.34 6.53
N GLN A 298 2.89 -2.76 5.38
CA GLN A 298 3.68 -4.01 5.29
C GLN A 298 4.90 -4.01 6.22
N ASN A 299 5.54 -2.85 6.44
CA ASN A 299 6.66 -2.73 7.37
C ASN A 299 6.20 -2.89 8.82
N GLN A 300 5.07 -2.28 9.19
CA GLN A 300 4.46 -2.46 10.50
C GLN A 300 3.99 -3.91 10.72
N SER A 301 3.46 -4.55 9.68
CA SER A 301 3.11 -5.98 9.69
C SER A 301 4.34 -6.86 9.98
N LYS A 302 5.48 -6.58 9.34
CA LYS A 302 6.75 -7.29 9.61
C LYS A 302 7.27 -7.06 11.04
N GLU A 303 7.20 -5.83 11.54
CA GLU A 303 7.54 -5.53 12.93
C GLU A 303 6.64 -6.26 13.92
N ILE A 304 5.33 -6.28 13.66
CA ILE A 304 4.36 -7.02 14.47
C ILE A 304 4.66 -8.53 14.40
N LEU A 305 4.95 -9.09 13.22
CA LEU A 305 5.34 -10.50 13.07
C LEU A 305 6.59 -10.87 13.87
N ASN A 306 7.59 -9.98 13.92
CA ASN A 306 8.80 -10.18 14.70
C ASN A 306 8.50 -10.16 16.20
N VAL A 307 7.69 -9.20 16.67
CA VAL A 307 7.24 -9.13 18.06
C VAL A 307 6.42 -10.36 18.44
N LEU A 308 5.49 -10.79 17.59
CA LEU A 308 4.67 -11.98 17.79
C LEU A 308 5.53 -13.25 17.84
N SER A 309 6.53 -13.38 16.96
CA SER A 309 7.44 -14.53 16.97
C SER A 309 8.28 -14.58 18.24
N SER A 310 8.71 -13.43 18.76
CA SER A 310 9.39 -13.36 20.05
C SER A 310 8.47 -13.75 21.21
N LEU A 311 7.22 -13.27 21.21
CA LEU A 311 6.21 -13.65 22.21
C LEU A 311 5.84 -15.14 22.17
N GLU A 312 5.75 -15.74 20.97
CA GLU A 312 5.50 -17.18 20.81
C GLU A 312 6.61 -18.01 21.46
N SER A 313 7.87 -17.71 21.14
CA SER A 313 9.02 -18.41 21.74
C SER A 313 9.10 -18.24 23.27
N PHE A 314 8.68 -17.09 23.79
CA PHE A 314 8.58 -16.86 25.23
C PHE A 314 7.46 -17.69 25.88
N LEU A 315 6.29 -17.77 25.23
CA LEU A 315 5.15 -18.55 25.71
C LEU A 315 5.40 -20.07 25.63
N GLU A 316 6.07 -20.57 24.59
CA GLU A 316 6.50 -21.96 24.49
C GLU A 316 7.39 -22.36 25.67
N ARG A 317 8.42 -21.57 25.96
CA ARG A 317 9.29 -21.79 27.13
C ARG A 317 8.52 -21.78 28.44
N LYS A 318 7.59 -20.83 28.61
CA LYS A 318 6.76 -20.74 29.81
C LYS A 318 5.81 -21.93 29.95
N TYR A 319 5.24 -22.40 28.84
CA TYR A 319 4.37 -23.58 28.81
C TYR A 319 5.13 -24.86 29.17
N GLU A 320 6.35 -25.04 28.65
CA GLU A 320 7.22 -26.16 29.03
C GLU A 320 7.49 -26.18 30.54
N ILE A 321 7.87 -25.03 31.11
CA ILE A 321 8.13 -24.90 32.56
C ILE A 321 6.88 -25.24 33.39
N ILE A 322 5.71 -24.71 33.02
CA ILE A 322 4.44 -24.97 33.74
C ILE A 322 4.02 -26.45 33.58
N SER A 323 4.20 -27.02 32.38
CA SER A 323 3.87 -28.42 32.11
C SER A 323 4.72 -29.35 32.98
N SER A 324 6.04 -29.13 33.05
CA SER A 324 6.95 -29.90 33.89
C SER A 324 6.65 -29.73 35.39
N ALA A 325 6.33 -28.52 35.85
CA ALA A 325 5.94 -28.28 37.25
C ALA A 325 4.62 -28.97 37.60
N SER A 326 3.65 -28.97 36.68
CA SER A 326 2.35 -29.62 36.88
C SER A 326 2.46 -31.15 36.93
N SER A 327 3.30 -31.77 36.09
CA SER A 327 3.54 -33.22 36.16
C SER A 327 4.25 -33.60 37.45
N LEU A 328 5.24 -32.80 37.88
CA LEU A 328 5.96 -33.02 39.14
C LEU A 328 5.00 -32.94 40.34
N ALA A 329 4.12 -31.94 40.38
CA ALA A 329 3.11 -31.80 41.44
C ALA A 329 2.14 -32.98 41.47
N VAL A 330 1.65 -33.44 40.31
CA VAL A 330 0.76 -34.62 40.21
C VAL A 330 1.48 -35.90 40.65
N SER A 331 2.75 -36.08 40.29
CA SER A 331 3.56 -37.21 40.74
C SER A 331 3.83 -37.18 42.25
N ILE A 332 4.08 -36.00 42.83
CA ILE A 332 4.25 -35.83 44.28
C ILE A 332 2.94 -36.14 45.02
N ILE A 333 1.79 -35.68 44.51
CA ILE A 333 0.47 -36.02 45.08
C ILE A 333 0.21 -37.53 45.01
N GLY A 334 0.51 -38.17 43.87
CA GLY A 334 0.38 -39.62 43.72
C GLY A 334 1.30 -40.41 44.66
N PHE A 335 2.52 -39.94 44.88
CA PHE A 335 3.47 -40.53 45.82
C PHE A 335 3.00 -40.37 47.28
N LEU A 336 2.49 -39.19 47.65
CA LEU A 336 1.95 -38.91 48.99
C LEU A 336 0.69 -39.75 49.29
N MET A 337 -0.21 -39.91 48.32
CA MET A 337 -1.38 -40.81 48.42
C MET A 337 -0.96 -42.26 48.68
N LYS A 338 0.05 -42.76 47.95
CA LYS A 338 0.54 -44.13 48.10
C LYS A 338 1.26 -44.35 49.44
N LEU A 339 1.98 -43.34 49.94
CA LEU A 339 2.57 -43.36 51.29
C LEU A 339 1.48 -43.43 52.36
N TYR A 340 0.39 -42.67 52.23
CA TYR A 340 -0.72 -42.70 53.16
C TYR A 340 -1.38 -44.08 53.25
N GLU A 341 -1.62 -44.75 52.13
CA GLU A 341 -2.16 -46.12 52.08
C GLU A 341 -1.24 -47.15 52.76
N THR A 342 0.08 -46.88 52.80
CA THR A 342 1.07 -47.80 53.38
C THR A 342 1.26 -47.62 54.89
N PHE A 343 0.92 -46.45 55.45
CA PHE A 343 1.20 -46.09 56.85
C PHE A 343 0.00 -46.17 57.81
N THR A 344 -1.18 -46.61 57.38
CA THR A 344 -2.36 -46.76 58.25
C THR A 344 -2.28 -47.99 59.16
N ALA A 345 -1.51 -47.89 60.25
CA ALA A 345 -1.71 -48.69 61.47
C ALA A 345 -2.30 -47.77 62.56
N PRO A 346 -3.27 -48.21 63.37
CA PRO A 346 -4.03 -47.30 64.24
C PRO A 346 -3.29 -47.02 65.56
N SER A 347 -2.81 -45.78 65.75
CA SER A 347 -2.42 -45.26 67.07
C SER A 347 -2.81 -43.78 67.20
N LEU A 348 -3.06 -43.30 68.43
CA LEU A 348 -3.55 -41.93 68.69
C LEU A 348 -2.56 -40.82 68.29
N GLN A 349 -1.26 -41.10 68.18
CA GLN A 349 -0.25 -40.17 67.65
C GLN A 349 -0.42 -39.92 66.14
N ASN A 350 -1.22 -40.73 65.44
CA ASN A 350 -1.46 -40.60 64.00
C ASN A 350 -2.52 -39.54 63.67
N ILE A 351 -3.32 -39.06 64.62
CA ILE A 351 -4.39 -38.08 64.31
C ILE A 351 -3.80 -36.73 63.86
N VAL A 352 -2.71 -36.27 64.48
CA VAL A 352 -2.02 -35.03 64.09
C VAL A 352 -1.30 -35.20 62.74
N ALA A 353 -0.68 -36.36 62.51
CA ALA A 353 -0.04 -36.67 61.23
C ALA A 353 -1.05 -36.76 60.08
N VAL A 354 -2.23 -37.34 60.33
CA VAL A 354 -3.34 -37.39 59.37
C VAL A 354 -3.89 -35.99 59.07
N LEU A 355 -4.07 -35.15 60.10
CA LEU A 355 -4.50 -33.75 59.91
C LEU A 355 -3.48 -32.93 59.11
N LEU A 356 -2.19 -33.04 59.42
CA LEU A 356 -1.11 -32.38 58.67
C LEU A 356 -1.04 -32.90 57.22
N PHE A 357 -1.21 -34.20 57.01
CA PHE A 357 -1.27 -34.82 55.68
C PHE A 357 -2.45 -34.27 54.85
N PHE A 358 -3.64 -34.14 55.45
CA PHE A 358 -4.79 -33.52 54.81
C PHE A 358 -4.56 -32.04 54.47
N ILE A 359 -3.91 -31.28 55.35
CA ILE A 359 -3.55 -29.87 55.09
C ILE A 359 -2.58 -29.79 53.90
N ILE A 360 -1.56 -30.65 53.85
CA ILE A 360 -0.60 -30.72 52.74
C ILE A 360 -1.31 -31.11 51.44
N LEU A 361 -2.23 -32.08 51.45
CA LEU A 361 -3.03 -32.47 50.29
C LEU A 361 -3.92 -31.33 49.78
N VAL A 362 -4.55 -30.57 50.66
CA VAL A 362 -5.40 -29.44 50.28
C VAL A 362 -4.56 -28.31 49.69
N LEU A 363 -3.40 -28.00 50.27
CA LEU A 363 -2.47 -27.00 49.75
C LEU A 363 -1.90 -27.40 48.38
N MET A 364 -1.47 -28.65 48.23
CA MET A 364 -0.99 -29.19 46.94
C MET A 364 -2.11 -29.30 45.91
N GLY A 365 -3.33 -29.65 46.33
CA GLY A 365 -4.52 -29.67 45.48
C GLY A 365 -4.84 -28.27 44.92
N ARG A 366 -4.79 -27.23 45.77
CA ARG A 366 -4.94 -25.83 45.31
C ARG A 366 -3.83 -25.42 44.35
N LEU A 367 -2.57 -25.73 44.66
CA LEU A 367 -1.42 -25.46 43.78
C LEU A 367 -1.61 -26.09 42.39
N THR A 368 -2.10 -27.34 42.33
CA THR A 368 -2.34 -28.05 41.07
C THR A 368 -3.47 -27.40 40.27
N VAL A 369 -4.55 -26.98 40.93
CA VAL A 369 -5.68 -26.26 40.28
C VAL A 369 -5.21 -24.94 39.70
N ASP A 370 -4.39 -24.18 40.43
CA ASP A 370 -3.82 -22.91 39.97
C ASP A 370 -2.87 -23.11 38.77
N LEU A 371 -1.99 -24.13 38.82
CA LEU A 371 -1.10 -24.50 37.71
C LEU A 371 -1.86 -24.96 36.46
N ILE A 372 -2.95 -25.72 36.62
CA ILE A 372 -3.82 -26.13 35.50
C ILE A 372 -4.55 -24.92 34.91
N GLY A 373 -5.02 -23.99 35.75
CA GLY A 373 -5.62 -22.73 35.33
C GLY A 373 -4.66 -21.87 34.49
N ASP A 374 -3.41 -21.74 34.93
CA ASP A 374 -2.37 -21.01 34.21
C ASP A 374 -1.93 -21.73 32.92
N ARG A 375 -1.90 -23.06 32.91
CA ARG A 375 -1.66 -23.85 31.69
C ARG A 375 -2.75 -23.62 30.65
N LYS A 376 -4.03 -23.60 31.06
CA LYS A 376 -5.16 -23.34 30.17
C LYS A 376 -5.08 -21.94 29.57
N LYS A 377 -4.84 -20.92 30.39
CA LYS A 377 -4.65 -19.52 29.95
C LYS A 377 -3.46 -19.37 29.00
N THR A 378 -2.34 -20.02 29.29
CA THR A 378 -1.15 -19.99 28.42
C THR A 378 -1.42 -20.64 27.07
N LYS A 379 -2.16 -21.75 27.03
CA LYS A 379 -2.58 -22.41 25.78
C LYS A 379 -3.58 -21.58 24.97
N GLU A 380 -4.53 -20.91 25.63
CA GLU A 380 -5.46 -19.98 24.99
C GLU A 380 -4.71 -18.78 24.38
N LEU A 381 -3.73 -18.22 25.09
CA LEU A 381 -2.86 -17.16 24.59
C LEU A 381 -1.99 -17.62 23.41
N GLN A 382 -1.41 -18.84 23.48
CA GLN A 382 -0.67 -19.42 22.35
C GLN A 382 -1.57 -19.60 21.11
N GLN A 383 -2.81 -20.05 21.30
CA GLN A 383 -3.75 -20.20 20.18
C GLN A 383 -4.16 -18.83 19.60
N GLN A 384 -4.42 -17.82 20.44
CA GLN A 384 -4.71 -16.46 19.99
C GLN A 384 -3.52 -15.86 19.23
N LEU A 385 -2.30 -16.10 19.73
CA LEU A 385 -1.08 -15.59 19.13
C LEU A 385 -0.73 -16.30 17.81
N LYS A 386 -0.98 -17.61 17.72
CA LYS A 386 -0.90 -18.38 16.48
C LYS A 386 -1.90 -17.87 15.43
N ASN A 387 -3.16 -17.66 15.82
CA ASN A 387 -4.18 -17.10 14.93
C ASN A 387 -3.78 -15.68 14.46
N LEU A 388 -3.20 -14.86 15.33
CA LEU A 388 -2.72 -13.52 15.00
C LEU A 388 -1.48 -13.55 14.09
N LYS A 389 -0.57 -14.52 14.28
CA LYS A 389 0.60 -14.71 13.41
C LYS A 389 0.21 -15.25 12.03
N GLU A 390 -0.76 -16.16 11.97
CA GLU A 390 -1.36 -16.62 10.70
C GLU A 390 -2.06 -15.46 9.96
N PHE A 391 -2.70 -14.54 10.68
CA PHE A 391 -3.27 -13.30 10.13
C PHE A 391 -2.22 -12.41 9.43
N PHE A 392 -1.00 -12.29 9.98
CA PHE A 392 0.07 -11.50 9.35
C PHE A 392 0.98 -12.30 8.38
N LYS A 393 1.08 -13.64 8.50
CA LYS A 393 1.89 -14.48 7.59
C LYS A 393 1.21 -14.81 6.27
N SER A 394 -0.12 -14.99 6.27
CA SER A 394 -0.89 -15.27 5.05
C SER A 394 -0.81 -14.14 4.00
N SER A 395 -0.28 -12.97 4.38
CA SER A 395 0.02 -11.83 3.52
C SER A 395 1.40 -11.82 2.85
N GLU A 396 2.35 -12.67 3.24
CA GLU A 396 3.72 -12.68 2.66
C GLU A 396 3.93 -13.71 1.54
N HIS A 397 3.13 -14.79 1.47
CA HIS A 397 3.40 -15.97 0.62
C HIS A 397 2.61 -16.07 -0.70
N ILE A 398 1.87 -15.04 -1.13
CA ILE A 398 1.17 -15.04 -2.44
C ILE A 398 1.75 -13.96 -3.37
N GLY A 399 3.07 -13.79 -3.32
CA GLY A 399 3.87 -13.06 -4.31
C GLY A 399 4.86 -13.94 -5.07
N SER A 400 4.97 -15.23 -4.73
CA SER A 400 5.98 -16.15 -5.27
C SER A 400 5.43 -17.34 -6.06
N ASN A 401 4.10 -17.59 -6.05
CA ASN A 401 3.51 -18.82 -6.61
C ASN A 401 2.53 -18.61 -7.78
N GLU A 402 2.55 -17.48 -8.49
CA GLU A 402 1.80 -17.32 -9.75
C GLU A 402 2.70 -17.43 -11.00
N SER A 403 3.85 -18.13 -10.90
CA SER A 403 4.75 -18.40 -12.05
C SER A 403 4.83 -19.86 -12.49
N GLU A 404 4.12 -20.78 -11.86
CA GLU A 404 4.07 -22.19 -12.29
C GLU A 404 2.63 -22.68 -12.16
N ASP A 405 1.90 -22.61 -13.26
CA ASP A 405 0.90 -23.60 -13.71
C ASP A 405 0.01 -22.93 -14.76
N ASN A 406 0.46 -23.03 -16.01
CA ASN A 406 -0.37 -23.18 -17.21
C ASN A 406 0.59 -23.40 -18.40
N VAL A 407 1.22 -24.58 -18.41
CA VAL A 407 1.62 -25.24 -19.64
C VAL A 407 0.60 -26.36 -19.85
N GLU A 408 -0.38 -26.09 -20.71
CA GLU A 408 -0.85 -27.01 -21.75
C GLU A 408 -1.58 -26.22 -22.85
#